data_AF-A0A1F6PCV9-F1
#
_entry.id   AF-A0A1F6PCV9-F1
#
_cell.length_a   1.000
_cell.length_b   1.000
_cell.length_c   1.000
_cell.angle_alpha   90.00
_cell.angle_beta   90.00
_cell.angle_gamma   90.00
#
_symmetry.space_group_name_H-M   'P 1'
#
loop_
_entity.id
_entity.type
_entity.pdbx_description
1 polymer ?
#
loop_
_entity_poly.entity_id
_entity_poly.type
_entity_poly.pdbx_seq_one_letter_code
_entity_poly.pdbx_strand_id
1 'polypeptide(L)'
;MFKFIAGIGESLMGNILKTTVILSAIAGLAAGVLFLINFLLLKFLVIFALFILAGAGIIIYLKKNQIVGILTIQDGALIGAVSGFISLITAATVFLPINYIIELFTRHYKQTLSFTDLSYSFIISIIMLFFVALVISAPFNAISAMIAAYIYEKIEDKPFDFQSHLEIEQDD
;
A
#
# COMPACT_ATOMS: atom_id res chain seq x y z
N MET A 1 5.62 36.09 0.66
CA MET A 1 6.23 35.07 1.53
C MET A 1 5.34 33.84 1.70
N PHE A 2 4.07 33.99 2.13
CA PHE A 2 3.12 32.87 2.28
C PHE A 2 2.88 32.03 1.01
N LYS A 3 2.72 32.66 -0.17
CA LYS A 3 2.58 31.95 -1.46
C LYS A 3 3.84 31.17 -1.90
N PHE A 4 5.01 31.58 -1.45
CA PHE A 4 6.28 30.92 -1.81
C PHE A 4 6.51 29.67 -0.96
N ILE A 5 6.16 29.73 0.34
CA ILE A 5 6.19 28.59 1.25
C ILE A 5 5.13 27.55 0.87
N ALA A 6 3.93 28.00 0.48
CA ALA A 6 2.87 27.11 -0.03
C ALA A 6 3.29 26.40 -1.34
N GLY A 7 3.94 27.10 -2.27
CA GLY A 7 4.42 26.51 -3.53
C GLY A 7 5.53 25.47 -3.33
N ILE A 8 6.39 25.65 -2.33
CA ILE A 8 7.41 24.64 -1.96
C ILE A 8 6.74 23.41 -1.34
N GLY A 9 5.76 23.61 -0.44
CA GLY A 9 4.99 22.53 0.19
C GLY A 9 4.21 21.67 -0.81
N GLU A 10 3.54 22.28 -1.80
CA GLU A 10 2.83 21.54 -2.86
C GLU A 10 3.78 20.71 -3.73
N SER A 11 4.97 21.25 -4.04
CA SER A 11 5.98 20.52 -4.82
C SER A 11 6.54 19.31 -4.06
N LEU A 12 6.72 19.44 -2.75
CA LEU A 12 7.23 18.38 -1.89
C LEU A 12 6.18 17.28 -1.69
N MET A 13 4.93 17.66 -1.39
CA MET A 13 3.82 16.74 -1.23
C MET A 13 3.56 15.97 -2.54
N GLY A 14 3.62 16.64 -3.69
CA GLY A 14 3.51 15.99 -4.99
C GLY A 14 4.61 14.95 -5.25
N ASN A 15 5.84 15.19 -4.81
CA ASN A 15 6.95 14.24 -4.97
C ASN A 15 6.86 13.04 -4.03
N ILE A 16 6.38 13.25 -2.79
CA ILE A 16 6.12 12.16 -1.84
C ILE A 16 5.01 11.26 -2.39
N LEU A 17 3.90 11.84 -2.87
CA LEU A 17 2.79 11.09 -3.42
C LEU A 17 3.20 10.26 -4.65
N LYS A 18 4.00 10.82 -5.55
CA LYS A 18 4.57 10.08 -6.70
C LYS A 18 5.40 8.89 -6.24
N THR A 19 6.27 9.09 -5.25
CA THR A 19 7.13 8.02 -4.70
C THR A 19 6.30 6.93 -4.05
N THR A 20 5.28 7.30 -3.28
CA THR A 20 4.30 6.37 -2.71
C THR A 20 3.61 5.56 -3.80
N VAL A 21 3.11 6.19 -4.86
CA VAL A 21 2.47 5.47 -5.98
C VAL A 21 3.41 4.45 -6.60
N ILE A 22 4.67 4.81 -6.84
CA ILE A 22 5.67 3.89 -7.42
C ILE A 22 5.94 2.70 -6.48
N LEU A 23 6.19 2.96 -5.20
CA LEU A 23 6.43 1.90 -4.20
C LEU A 23 5.23 0.97 -4.06
N SER A 24 4.02 1.54 -4.09
CA SER A 24 2.77 0.79 -4.00
C SER A 24 2.53 -0.06 -5.24
N ALA A 25 2.87 0.44 -6.43
CA ALA A 25 2.80 -0.35 -7.65
C ALA A 25 3.77 -1.55 -7.58
N ILE A 26 4.99 -1.36 -7.08
CA ILE A 26 5.97 -2.45 -6.90
C ILE A 26 5.44 -3.48 -5.88
N ALA A 27 4.93 -3.03 -4.74
CA ALA A 27 4.33 -3.90 -3.73
C ALA A 27 3.13 -4.69 -4.28
N GLY A 28 2.27 -4.01 -5.04
CA GLY A 28 1.12 -4.60 -5.72
C GLY A 28 1.53 -5.66 -6.75
N LEU A 29 2.56 -5.40 -7.56
CA LEU A 29 3.07 -6.37 -8.53
C LEU A 29 3.58 -7.63 -7.82
N ALA A 30 4.38 -7.46 -6.77
CA ALA A 30 4.86 -8.59 -5.95
C ALA A 30 3.68 -9.38 -5.34
N ALA A 31 2.69 -8.69 -4.79
CA ALA A 31 1.49 -9.31 -4.24
C ALA A 31 0.68 -10.07 -5.32
N GLY A 32 0.52 -9.50 -6.51
CA GLY A 32 -0.14 -10.14 -7.65
C GLY A 32 0.52 -11.45 -8.06
N VAL A 33 1.85 -11.48 -8.12
CA VAL A 33 2.62 -12.71 -8.38
C VAL A 33 2.46 -13.72 -7.24
N LEU A 34 2.51 -13.28 -5.99
CA LEU A 34 2.32 -14.16 -4.83
C LEU A 34 0.90 -14.76 -4.79
N PHE A 35 -0.12 -14.01 -5.18
CA PHE A 35 -1.49 -14.53 -5.28
C PHE A 35 -1.63 -15.64 -6.33
N LEU A 36 -0.88 -15.58 -7.43
CA LEU A 36 -0.85 -16.65 -8.43
C LEU A 36 -0.24 -17.94 -7.89
N ILE A 37 0.86 -17.85 -7.14
CA ILE A 37 1.55 -19.02 -6.56
C ILE A 37 0.66 -19.73 -5.53
N ASN A 38 -0.12 -18.97 -4.76
CA ASN A 38 -0.91 -19.51 -3.65
C ASN A 38 -2.28 -20.08 -4.04
N PHE A 39 -2.65 -20.01 -5.32
CA PHE A 39 -3.75 -20.82 -5.85
C PHE A 39 -3.53 -22.33 -5.61
N LEU A 40 -2.27 -22.78 -5.44
CA LEU A 40 -1.92 -24.19 -5.19
C LEU A 40 -1.80 -24.58 -3.69
N LEU A 41 -1.62 -23.63 -2.77
CA LEU A 41 -1.22 -23.93 -1.38
C LEU A 41 -1.90 -22.97 -0.38
N LEU A 42 -2.90 -23.48 0.35
CA LEU A 42 -3.66 -23.03 1.53
C LEU A 42 -3.36 -21.70 2.32
N LYS A 43 -2.65 -20.67 1.84
CA LYS A 43 -2.21 -19.51 2.63
C LYS A 43 -2.70 -18.14 2.14
N PHE A 44 -3.87 -18.09 1.50
CA PHE A 44 -4.50 -16.83 1.05
C PHE A 44 -4.59 -15.77 2.15
N LEU A 45 -4.96 -16.18 3.38
CA LEU A 45 -5.16 -15.28 4.51
C LEU A 45 -3.86 -14.59 4.96
N VAL A 46 -2.72 -15.29 4.90
CA VAL A 46 -1.42 -14.74 5.31
C VAL A 46 -0.96 -13.65 4.34
N ILE A 47 -1.12 -13.87 3.05
CA ILE A 47 -0.73 -12.89 2.02
C ILE A 47 -1.65 -11.69 2.07
N PHE A 48 -2.94 -11.93 2.28
CA PHE A 48 -3.91 -10.86 2.46
C PHE A 48 -3.59 -9.99 3.68
N ALA A 49 -3.19 -10.60 4.81
CA ALA A 49 -2.74 -9.88 5.99
C ALA A 49 -1.47 -9.05 5.72
N LEU A 50 -0.47 -9.65 5.04
CA LEU A 50 0.75 -8.92 4.64
C LEU A 50 0.44 -7.75 3.69
N PHE A 51 -0.51 -7.95 2.79
CA PHE A 51 -0.95 -6.94 1.84
C PHE A 51 -1.64 -5.75 2.51
N ILE A 52 -2.43 -6.01 3.56
CA ILE A 52 -3.03 -4.95 4.39
C ILE A 52 -1.98 -4.13 5.14
N LEU A 53 -0.82 -4.73 5.45
CA LEU A 53 0.29 -4.05 6.12
C LEU A 53 1.24 -3.33 5.16
N ALA A 54 0.97 -3.35 3.85
CA ALA A 54 1.83 -2.69 2.86
C ALA A 54 1.94 -1.18 3.12
N GLY A 55 0.85 -0.52 3.53
CA GLY A 55 0.82 0.89 3.93
C GLY A 55 1.83 1.21 5.04
N ALA A 56 1.83 0.43 6.12
CA ALA A 56 2.82 0.56 7.19
C ALA A 56 4.26 0.37 6.69
N GLY A 57 4.48 -0.63 5.83
CA GLY A 57 5.79 -0.88 5.21
C GLY A 57 6.31 0.30 4.40
N ILE A 58 5.44 0.97 3.64
CA ILE A 58 5.79 2.17 2.87
C ILE A 58 6.15 3.34 3.79
N ILE A 59 5.41 3.57 4.88
CA ILE A 59 5.75 4.63 5.85
C ILE A 59 7.14 4.38 6.46
N ILE A 60 7.41 3.14 6.90
CA ILE A 60 8.72 2.75 7.43
C ILE A 60 9.82 2.99 6.40
N TYR A 61 9.59 2.63 5.13
CA TYR A 61 10.55 2.85 4.06
C TYR A 61 10.81 4.34 3.80
N LEU A 62 9.76 5.16 3.67
CA LEU A 62 9.89 6.60 3.43
C LEU A 62 10.66 7.27 4.57
N LYS A 63 10.36 6.87 5.81
CA LYS A 63 11.01 7.43 7.00
C LYS A 63 12.47 7.01 7.13
N LYS A 64 12.76 5.72 6.94
CA LYS A 64 14.13 5.18 7.03
C LYS A 64 15.09 5.82 6.02
N ASN A 65 14.58 6.18 4.84
CA ASN A 65 15.38 6.84 3.80
C ASN A 65 15.34 8.37 3.87
N GLN A 66 14.80 8.95 4.95
CA GLN A 66 14.68 10.41 5.16
C GLN A 66 13.99 11.15 3.99
N ILE A 67 13.11 10.45 3.26
CA ILE A 67 12.34 11.02 2.13
C ILE A 67 11.25 11.97 2.65
N VAL A 68 10.81 11.72 3.89
CA VAL A 68 9.77 12.47 4.59
C VAL A 68 10.28 12.91 5.96
N GLY A 69 10.02 14.17 6.32
CA GLY A 69 10.35 14.75 7.62
C GLY A 69 9.35 14.32 8.70
N ILE A 70 8.88 15.28 9.50
CA ILE A 70 7.84 15.02 10.52
C ILE A 70 6.57 14.58 9.79
N LEU A 71 6.06 13.41 10.17
CA LEU A 71 4.92 12.78 9.50
C LEU A 71 3.73 12.84 10.45
N THR A 72 2.66 13.51 10.03
CA THR A 72 1.45 13.56 10.85
C THR A 72 0.65 12.27 10.68
N ILE A 73 -0.21 11.97 11.66
CA ILE A 73 -1.21 10.90 11.59
C ILE A 73 -2.04 10.98 10.29
N GLN A 74 -2.39 12.19 9.86
CA GLN A 74 -3.20 12.44 8.67
C GLN A 74 -2.43 12.09 7.38
N ASP A 75 -1.15 12.46 7.31
CA ASP A 75 -0.28 12.11 6.18
C ASP A 75 -0.09 10.59 6.09
N GLY A 76 0.06 9.92 7.24
CA GLY A 76 0.11 8.47 7.34
C GLY A 76 -1.13 7.80 6.77
N ALA A 77 -2.32 8.28 7.16
CA ALA A 77 -3.59 7.77 6.65
C ALA A 77 -3.73 7.96 5.12
N LEU A 78 -3.36 9.14 4.60
CA LEU A 78 -3.42 9.42 3.15
C LEU A 78 -2.46 8.52 2.36
N ILE A 79 -1.19 8.44 2.78
CA ILE A 79 -0.18 7.60 2.13
C ILE A 79 -0.59 6.13 2.18
N GLY A 80 -1.13 5.66 3.31
CA GLY A 80 -1.66 4.30 3.44
C GLY A 80 -2.86 4.02 2.54
N ALA A 81 -3.83 4.94 2.46
CA ALA A 81 -5.00 4.78 1.59
C ALA A 81 -4.60 4.66 0.11
N VAL A 82 -3.74 5.58 -0.34
CA VAL A 82 -3.20 5.59 -1.71
C VAL A 82 -2.41 4.30 -1.96
N SER A 83 -1.61 3.87 -0.98
CA SER A 83 -0.86 2.62 -1.07
C SER A 83 -1.75 1.41 -1.27
N GLY A 84 -2.74 1.21 -0.41
CA GLY A 84 -3.65 0.07 -0.51
C GLY A 84 -4.41 0.07 -1.83
N PHE A 85 -4.89 1.23 -2.27
CA PHE A 85 -5.61 1.34 -3.54
C PHE A 85 -4.71 0.97 -4.73
N ILE A 86 -3.56 1.64 -4.89
CA ILE A 86 -2.65 1.43 -6.02
C ILE A 86 -2.08 0.01 -6.02
N SER A 87 -1.73 -0.52 -4.84
CA SER A 87 -1.22 -1.88 -4.71
C SER A 87 -2.25 -2.91 -5.16
N LEU A 88 -3.55 -2.72 -4.87
CA LEU A 88 -4.57 -3.71 -5.25
C LEU A 88 -4.87 -3.64 -6.75
N ILE A 89 -4.97 -2.43 -7.31
CA ILE A 89 -5.15 -2.25 -8.75
C ILE A 89 -3.98 -2.90 -9.50
N THR A 90 -2.75 -2.66 -9.06
CA THR A 90 -1.55 -3.24 -9.70
C THR A 90 -1.47 -4.76 -9.50
N ALA A 91 -1.86 -5.27 -8.33
CA ALA A 91 -1.94 -6.72 -8.13
C ALA A 91 -2.95 -7.36 -9.09
N ALA A 92 -4.09 -6.70 -9.32
CA ALA A 92 -5.14 -7.20 -10.19
C ALA A 92 -4.75 -7.17 -11.68
N THR A 93 -3.95 -6.20 -12.13
CA THR A 93 -3.46 -6.19 -13.52
C THR A 93 -2.54 -7.37 -13.84
N VAL A 94 -1.91 -7.97 -12.83
CA VAL A 94 -1.14 -9.21 -12.97
C VAL A 94 -2.04 -10.43 -12.79
N PHE A 95 -2.81 -10.46 -11.70
CA PHE A 95 -3.58 -11.64 -11.31
C PHE A 95 -4.74 -11.94 -12.26
N LEU A 96 -5.57 -10.94 -12.61
CA LEU A 96 -6.80 -11.17 -13.38
C LEU A 96 -6.54 -11.71 -14.79
N PRO A 97 -5.60 -11.16 -15.60
CA PRO A 97 -5.35 -11.68 -16.94
C PRO A 97 -4.83 -13.12 -16.91
N ILE A 98 -3.92 -13.43 -15.98
CA ILE A 98 -3.33 -14.77 -15.86
C ILE A 98 -4.39 -15.77 -15.39
N ASN A 99 -5.20 -15.41 -14.40
CA ASN A 99 -6.30 -16.25 -13.94
C ASN A 99 -7.32 -16.52 -15.06
N TYR A 100 -7.65 -15.49 -15.85
CA TYR A 100 -8.56 -15.63 -16.99
C TYR A 100 -7.99 -16.57 -18.08
N ILE A 101 -6.69 -16.50 -18.37
CA ILE A 101 -6.03 -17.43 -19.30
C ILE A 101 -6.09 -18.87 -18.78
N ILE A 102 -5.73 -19.10 -17.51
CA ILE A 102 -5.78 -20.43 -16.87
C ILE A 102 -7.21 -21.00 -16.94
N GLU A 103 -8.19 -20.15 -16.66
CA GLU A 103 -9.60 -20.52 -16.69
C GLU A 103 -10.07 -20.85 -18.12
N LEU A 104 -9.63 -20.10 -19.12
CA LEU A 104 -9.93 -20.38 -20.53
C LEU A 104 -9.42 -21.75 -20.97
N PHE A 105 -8.17 -22.12 -20.60
CA PHE A 105 -7.61 -23.44 -20.88
C PHE A 105 -8.32 -24.58 -20.12
N THR A 106 -8.71 -24.34 -18.87
CA THR A 106 -9.35 -25.36 -18.02
C THR A 106 -10.83 -25.56 -18.36
N ARG A 107 -11.54 -24.49 -18.77
CA ARG A 107 -12.97 -24.52 -19.09
C ARG A 107 -13.28 -24.93 -20.53
N HIS A 108 -12.35 -24.77 -21.48
CA HIS A 108 -12.51 -25.34 -22.83
C HIS A 108 -12.75 -26.86 -22.80
N TYR A 109 -12.34 -27.52 -21.71
CA TYR A 109 -12.54 -28.93 -21.45
C TYR A 109 -13.93 -29.29 -20.88
N LYS A 110 -14.76 -28.33 -20.43
CA LYS A 110 -15.94 -28.62 -19.60
C LYS A 110 -17.31 -28.08 -20.01
N GLN A 111 -17.45 -27.05 -20.86
CA GLN A 111 -18.70 -26.71 -21.58
C GLN A 111 -18.58 -25.35 -22.31
N THR A 112 -19.25 -25.25 -23.46
CA THR A 112 -19.28 -24.07 -24.34
C THR A 112 -20.26 -23.01 -23.80
N LEU A 113 -19.76 -22.00 -23.09
CA LEU A 113 -20.53 -20.80 -22.75
C LEU A 113 -20.49 -19.78 -23.90
N SER A 114 -21.56 -19.00 -24.04
CA SER A 114 -21.64 -17.90 -25.00
C SER A 114 -20.65 -16.79 -24.63
N PHE A 115 -20.04 -16.14 -25.62
CA PHE A 115 -19.16 -14.98 -25.42
C PHE A 115 -19.80 -13.88 -24.55
N THR A 116 -21.13 -13.78 -24.57
CA THR A 116 -21.90 -12.80 -23.80
C THR A 116 -21.75 -12.97 -22.28
N ASP A 117 -21.80 -14.19 -21.77
CA ASP A 117 -21.71 -14.48 -20.31
C ASP A 117 -20.33 -14.14 -19.75
N LEU A 118 -19.32 -14.30 -20.60
CA LEU A 118 -17.94 -14.03 -20.28
C LEU A 118 -17.67 -12.51 -20.24
N SER A 119 -18.28 -11.73 -21.12
CA SER A 119 -18.22 -10.26 -21.08
C SER A 119 -18.92 -9.65 -19.86
N TYR A 120 -20.10 -10.16 -19.46
CA TYR A 120 -20.78 -9.66 -18.25
C TYR A 120 -19.98 -9.96 -16.98
N SER A 121 -19.39 -11.16 -16.89
CA SER A 121 -18.55 -11.59 -15.77
C SER A 121 -17.29 -10.71 -15.63
N PHE A 122 -16.72 -10.26 -16.76
CA PHE A 122 -15.55 -9.39 -16.77
C PHE A 122 -15.85 -7.98 -16.24
N ILE A 123 -16.93 -7.34 -16.69
CA ILE A 123 -17.33 -5.99 -16.23
C ILE A 123 -17.62 -6.00 -14.74
N ILE A 124 -18.37 -7.01 -14.26
CA ILE A 124 -18.66 -7.16 -12.83
C ILE A 124 -17.37 -7.34 -12.03
N SER A 125 -16.40 -8.11 -12.55
CA SER A 125 -15.09 -8.30 -11.89
C SER A 125 -14.30 -7.00 -11.73
N ILE A 126 -14.34 -6.11 -12.73
CA ILE A 126 -13.72 -4.78 -12.64
C ILE A 126 -14.42 -3.91 -11.59
N ILE A 127 -15.75 -3.89 -11.57
CA ILE A 127 -16.51 -3.11 -10.58
C ILE A 127 -16.20 -3.61 -9.16
N MET A 128 -16.19 -4.93 -8.97
CA MET A 128 -15.85 -5.55 -7.69
C MET A 128 -14.41 -5.25 -7.29
N LEU A 129 -13.45 -5.21 -8.23
CA LEU A 129 -12.08 -4.82 -7.96
C LEU A 129 -12.01 -3.39 -7.38
N PHE A 130 -12.66 -2.42 -8.02
CA PHE A 130 -12.68 -1.05 -7.50
C PHE A 130 -13.37 -0.96 -6.15
N PHE A 131 -14.46 -1.70 -5.95
CA PHE A 131 -15.15 -1.76 -4.66
C PHE A 131 -14.24 -2.31 -3.55
N VAL A 132 -13.55 -3.43 -3.78
CA VAL A 132 -12.62 -4.01 -2.81
C VAL A 132 -11.42 -3.09 -2.59
N ALA A 133 -10.91 -2.43 -3.63
CA ALA A 133 -9.81 -1.47 -3.51
C ALA A 133 -10.18 -0.30 -2.58
N LEU A 134 -11.39 0.24 -2.73
CA LEU A 134 -11.85 1.41 -1.99
C LEU A 134 -12.36 1.09 -0.58
N VAL A 135 -13.08 -0.01 -0.41
CA VAL A 135 -13.77 -0.33 0.86
C VAL A 135 -12.89 -1.16 1.79
N ILE A 136 -12.00 -1.98 1.22
CA ILE A 136 -11.18 -2.92 2.01
C ILE A 136 -9.71 -2.51 1.95
N SER A 137 -9.11 -2.45 0.76
CA SER A 137 -7.65 -2.27 0.69
C SER A 137 -7.21 -0.89 1.20
N ALA A 138 -7.82 0.19 0.69
CA ALA A 138 -7.43 1.54 1.06
C ALA A 138 -7.64 1.83 2.56
N PRO A 139 -8.78 1.51 3.19
CA PRO A 139 -9.00 1.85 4.61
C PRO A 139 -8.11 1.04 5.56
N PHE A 140 -7.91 -0.25 5.29
CA PHE A 140 -7.05 -1.07 6.15
C PHE A 140 -5.58 -0.66 6.03
N ASN A 141 -5.11 -0.35 4.82
CA ASN A 141 -3.76 0.17 4.63
C ASN A 141 -3.61 1.58 5.23
N ALA A 142 -4.65 2.43 5.16
CA ALA A 142 -4.68 3.74 5.81
C ALA A 142 -4.50 3.61 7.33
N ILE A 143 -5.23 2.69 7.97
CA ILE A 143 -5.11 2.43 9.42
C ILE A 143 -3.70 1.92 9.75
N SER A 144 -3.16 0.97 8.97
CA SER A 144 -1.82 0.43 9.21
C SER A 144 -0.73 1.52 9.13
N ALA A 145 -0.82 2.39 8.12
CA ALA A 145 0.12 3.47 7.88
C ALA A 145 -0.04 4.59 8.91
N MET A 146 -1.27 4.88 9.33
CA MET A 146 -1.59 5.82 10.40
C MET A 146 -0.95 5.39 11.73
N ILE A 147 -1.03 4.11 12.08
CA ILE A 147 -0.38 3.56 13.28
C ILE A 147 1.14 3.71 13.17
N ALA A 148 1.72 3.38 12.01
CA ALA A 148 3.15 3.54 11.78
C ALA A 148 3.60 5.02 11.91
N ALA A 149 2.83 5.94 11.32
CA ALA A 149 3.09 7.37 11.42
C ALA A 149 3.02 7.86 12.87
N TYR A 150 2.00 7.45 13.62
CA TYR A 150 1.86 7.78 15.05
C TYR A 150 3.06 7.32 15.89
N ILE A 151 3.55 6.09 15.64
CA ILE A 151 4.72 5.56 16.34
C ILE A 151 5.95 6.44 16.05
N TYR A 152 6.18 6.82 14.79
CA TYR A 152 7.29 7.69 14.42
C TYR A 152 7.16 9.09 14.98
N GLU A 153 5.97 9.67 14.96
CA GLU A 153 5.67 10.96 15.58
C GLU A 153 6.06 10.95 17.06
N LYS A 154 5.72 9.88 17.80
CA LYS A 154 6.08 9.73 19.23
C LYS A 154 7.54 9.42 19.52
N ILE A 155 8.26 8.81 18.59
CA ILE A 155 9.70 8.58 18.73
C ILE A 155 10.46 9.89 18.52
N GLU A 156 10.04 10.73 17.57
CA GLU A 156 10.70 12.00 17.25
C GLU A 156 10.33 13.14 18.18
N ASP A 157 9.12 13.12 18.78
CA ASP A 157 8.72 14.05 19.84
C ASP A 157 9.54 13.89 21.13
N LYS A 158 10.35 12.84 21.27
CA LYS A 158 11.33 12.78 22.35
C LYS A 158 12.45 13.74 21.98
N PRO A 159 12.61 14.89 22.67
CA PRO A 159 13.79 15.70 22.48
C PRO A 159 15.00 14.79 22.71
N PHE A 160 16.01 14.90 21.85
CA PHE A 160 17.34 14.35 22.12
C PHE A 160 17.74 14.86 23.51
N ASP A 161 17.61 13.99 24.51
CA ASP A 161 17.78 14.37 25.90
C ASP A 161 19.29 14.51 26.16
N PHE A 162 19.81 15.69 25.83
CA PHE A 162 21.18 16.09 26.17
C PHE A 162 21.44 16.02 27.68
N GLN A 163 20.41 15.96 28.55
CA GLN A 163 20.61 15.79 29.99
C GLN A 163 21.08 14.37 30.32
N SER A 164 20.63 13.34 29.59
CA SER A 164 21.08 11.95 29.81
C SER A 164 22.56 11.71 29.48
N HIS A 165 23.20 12.62 28.74
CA HIS A 165 24.64 12.58 28.46
C HIS A 165 25.46 13.47 29.40
N LEU A 166 24.84 14.44 30.08
CA LEU A 166 25.50 15.30 31.06
C LEU A 166 25.56 14.67 32.46
N GLU A 167 24.64 13.75 32.78
CA GLU A 167 24.67 13.00 34.04
C GLU A 167 25.78 11.93 34.08
N ILE A 168 26.30 11.49 32.92
CA ILE A 168 27.38 10.49 32.86
C ILE A 168 28.77 11.16 33.06
N GLU A 169 28.88 12.47 32.83
CA GLU A 169 30.14 13.21 32.92
C GLU A 169 30.34 13.95 34.26
N GLN A 170 29.36 13.89 35.18
CA GLN A 170 29.46 14.51 36.51
C GLN A 170 29.79 13.54 37.65
N ASP A 171 29.93 12.24 37.35
CA ASP A 171 30.27 11.20 38.33
C ASP A 171 31.74 10.73 38.29
N ASP A 172 32.64 11.48 37.63
CA ASP A 172 34.11 11.30 37.69
C ASP A 172 34.83 12.46 38.42
#